data_AF-A0A061JPK8-F1
#
_entry.id   AF-A0A061JPK8-F1
#
_cell.length_a   1.000
_cell.length_b   1.000
_cell.length_c   1.000
_cell.angle_alpha   90.00
_cell.angle_beta   90.00
_cell.angle_gamma   90.00
#
_symmetry.space_group_name_H-M   'P 1'
#
loop_
_entity.id
_entity.type
_entity.pdbx_description
1 polymer ?
#
loop_
_entity_poly.entity_id
_entity_poly.type
_entity_poly.pdbx_seq_one_letter_code
_entity_poly.pdbx_strand_id
1 'polypeptide(L)'
;MSLETKLIALAQAVGADIKAARAQVGDLSSLPTTAKASLVAAVAELFDLTNALIDDAAGDGTLDATWSADKIHEELTLRLNALRDELTDGASAALNTFRELSAAMGDDPNFAQTIATGLSNRVRFDAAQVLTAAQKLQACQNIGIGDPETDFAAAYVAAKA
;
A
#
# COMPACT_ATOMS: atom_id res chain seq x y z
N MET A 1 -42.18 -61.95 -42.43
CA MET A 1 -42.25 -61.44 -41.04
C MET A 1 -43.70 -61.27 -40.65
N SER A 2 -44.15 -61.94 -39.59
CA SER A 2 -45.53 -61.81 -39.10
C SER A 2 -45.71 -60.48 -38.33
N LEU A 3 -46.95 -60.06 -38.15
CA LEU A 3 -47.31 -58.92 -37.30
C LEU A 3 -46.79 -59.11 -35.86
N GLU A 4 -46.86 -60.34 -35.37
CA GLU A 4 -46.34 -60.77 -34.07
C GLU A 4 -44.85 -60.46 -33.92
N THR A 5 -44.01 -60.79 -34.92
CA THR A 5 -42.57 -60.48 -34.88
C THR A 5 -42.31 -58.98 -34.80
N LYS A 6 -43.10 -58.16 -35.53
CA LYS A 6 -42.97 -56.69 -35.51
C LYS A 6 -43.36 -56.09 -34.15
N LEU A 7 -44.40 -56.63 -33.51
CA LEU A 7 -44.86 -56.17 -32.21
C LEU A 7 -43.84 -56.49 -31.10
N ILE A 8 -43.23 -57.68 -31.14
CA ILE A 8 -42.16 -58.06 -30.20
C ILE A 8 -40.94 -57.15 -30.36
N ALA A 9 -40.51 -56.89 -31.60
CA ALA A 9 -39.37 -56.02 -31.87
C ALA A 9 -39.60 -54.59 -31.36
N LEU A 10 -40.81 -54.04 -31.53
CA LEU A 10 -41.17 -52.74 -30.98
C LEU A 10 -41.09 -52.72 -29.44
N ALA A 11 -41.66 -53.72 -28.77
CA ALA A 11 -41.62 -53.81 -27.31
C ALA A 11 -40.19 -53.91 -26.77
N GLN A 12 -39.31 -54.63 -27.47
CA GLN A 12 -37.88 -54.73 -27.13
C GLN A 12 -37.15 -53.40 -27.30
N ALA A 13 -37.41 -52.67 -28.41
CA ALA A 13 -36.82 -51.35 -28.65
C ALA A 13 -37.25 -50.35 -27.56
N VAL A 14 -38.55 -50.28 -27.25
CA VAL A 14 -39.07 -49.41 -26.16
C VAL A 14 -38.45 -49.79 -24.81
N GLY A 15 -38.33 -51.08 -24.51
CA GLY A 15 -37.68 -51.55 -23.30
C GLY A 15 -36.20 -51.15 -23.21
N ALA A 16 -35.48 -51.22 -24.33
CA ALA A 16 -34.09 -50.78 -24.42
C ALA A 16 -33.96 -49.26 -24.20
N ASP A 17 -34.84 -48.46 -24.81
CA ASP A 17 -34.86 -47.00 -24.66
C ASP A 17 -35.14 -46.58 -23.21
N ILE A 18 -36.14 -47.20 -22.55
CA ILE A 18 -36.45 -46.93 -21.13
C ILE A 18 -35.29 -47.32 -20.22
N LYS A 19 -34.64 -48.46 -20.50
CA LYS A 19 -33.47 -48.90 -19.75
C LYS A 19 -32.31 -47.92 -19.93
N ALA A 20 -32.07 -47.45 -21.15
CA ALA A 20 -31.04 -46.45 -21.44
C ALA A 20 -31.31 -45.13 -20.70
N ALA A 21 -32.56 -44.64 -20.72
CA ALA A 21 -32.94 -43.43 -20.00
C ALA A 21 -32.76 -43.57 -18.48
N ARG A 22 -33.18 -44.70 -17.89
CA ARG A 22 -32.97 -44.98 -16.45
C ARG A 22 -31.50 -45.10 -16.09
N ALA A 23 -30.69 -45.70 -16.97
CA ALA A 23 -29.25 -45.81 -16.77
C ALA A 23 -28.56 -44.44 -16.81
N GLN A 24 -29.00 -43.51 -17.67
CA GLN A 24 -28.47 -42.14 -17.74
C GLN A 24 -28.86 -41.28 -16.53
N VAL A 25 -30.08 -41.46 -15.99
CA VAL A 25 -30.53 -40.75 -14.78
C VAL A 25 -29.87 -41.30 -13.51
N GLY A 26 -29.55 -42.59 -13.48
CA GLY A 26 -28.91 -43.25 -12.35
C GLY A 26 -29.85 -43.49 -11.15
N ASP A 27 -29.27 -43.87 -10.02
CA ASP A 27 -29.99 -44.08 -8.75
C ASP A 27 -29.96 -42.81 -7.90
N LEU A 28 -31.10 -42.13 -7.83
CA LEU A 28 -31.27 -40.89 -7.06
C LEU A 28 -31.05 -41.09 -5.54
N SER A 29 -31.20 -42.31 -5.03
CA SER A 29 -31.03 -42.61 -3.59
C SER A 29 -29.57 -42.44 -3.14
N SER A 30 -28.63 -42.62 -4.07
CA SER A 30 -27.18 -42.49 -3.84
C SER A 30 -26.67 -41.04 -3.83
N LEU A 31 -27.51 -40.06 -4.20
CA LEU A 31 -27.10 -38.65 -4.22
C LEU A 31 -26.68 -38.19 -2.80
N PRO A 32 -25.59 -37.41 -2.68
CA PRO A 32 -25.14 -36.87 -1.39
C PRO A 32 -25.92 -35.62 -0.94
N THR A 33 -27.03 -35.30 -1.62
CA THR A 33 -27.93 -34.19 -1.31
C THR A 33 -29.09 -34.65 -0.43
N THR A 34 -29.76 -33.73 0.25
CA THR A 34 -30.97 -34.01 1.04
C THR A 34 -32.18 -34.22 0.12
N ALA A 35 -32.29 -33.40 -0.93
CA ALA A 35 -33.32 -33.46 -1.96
C ALA A 35 -32.99 -34.52 -3.01
N LYS A 36 -33.75 -35.62 -3.00
CA LYS A 36 -33.57 -36.79 -3.89
C LYS A 36 -34.75 -37.08 -4.81
N ALA A 37 -35.74 -36.19 -4.85
CA ALA A 37 -36.96 -36.37 -5.66
C ALA A 37 -36.69 -36.29 -7.17
N SER A 38 -35.68 -35.52 -7.58
CA SER A 38 -35.20 -35.42 -8.97
C SER A 38 -33.79 -34.83 -9.01
N LEU A 39 -33.10 -34.96 -10.15
CA LEU A 39 -31.83 -34.27 -10.39
C LEU A 39 -31.99 -32.75 -10.31
N VAL A 40 -33.12 -32.20 -10.75
CA VAL A 40 -33.39 -30.75 -10.68
C VAL A 40 -33.46 -30.28 -9.23
N ALA A 41 -34.13 -31.05 -8.36
CA ALA A 41 -34.23 -30.73 -6.94
C ALA A 41 -32.86 -30.79 -6.25
N ALA A 42 -32.04 -31.81 -6.57
CA ALA A 42 -30.68 -31.92 -6.05
C ALA A 42 -29.76 -30.78 -6.53
N VAL A 43 -29.89 -30.35 -7.79
CA VAL A 43 -29.13 -29.23 -8.34
C VAL A 43 -29.56 -27.90 -7.72
N ALA A 44 -30.85 -27.70 -7.49
CA ALA A 44 -31.35 -26.50 -6.81
C ALA A 44 -30.81 -26.41 -5.38
N GLU A 45 -30.80 -27.50 -4.62
CA GLU A 45 -30.18 -27.55 -3.28
C GLU A 45 -28.70 -27.17 -3.34
N LEU A 46 -27.94 -27.72 -4.31
CA LEU A 46 -26.52 -27.40 -4.45
C LEU A 46 -26.30 -25.91 -4.77
N PHE A 47 -27.14 -25.32 -5.61
CA PHE A 47 -27.07 -23.90 -5.95
C PHE A 47 -27.33 -23.00 -4.73
N ASP A 48 -28.32 -23.35 -3.92
CA ASP A 48 -28.64 -22.59 -2.72
C ASP A 48 -27.53 -22.71 -1.66
N LEU A 49 -26.99 -23.91 -1.46
CA LEU A 49 -25.88 -24.16 -0.53
C LEU A 49 -24.59 -23.42 -0.94
N THR A 50 -24.26 -23.38 -2.23
CA THR A 50 -23.06 -22.68 -2.70
C THR A 50 -23.21 -21.17 -2.62
N ASN A 51 -24.43 -20.66 -2.83
CA ASN A 51 -24.72 -19.24 -2.68
C ASN A 51 -24.76 -18.80 -1.20
N ALA A 52 -25.21 -19.68 -0.30
CA ALA A 52 -25.20 -19.42 1.15
C ALA A 52 -23.79 -19.41 1.76
N LEU A 53 -22.81 -20.04 1.11
CA LEU A 53 -21.44 -20.10 1.62
C LEU A 53 -20.73 -18.74 1.55
N ILE A 54 -21.13 -17.82 0.65
CA ILE A 54 -20.55 -16.47 0.56
C ILE A 54 -21.40 -15.52 1.41
N ASP A 55 -20.86 -15.07 2.53
CA ASP A 55 -21.54 -14.15 3.44
C ASP A 55 -20.57 -13.09 3.98
N ASP A 56 -20.68 -11.87 3.47
CA ASP A 56 -19.83 -10.73 3.89
C ASP A 56 -20.18 -10.18 5.27
N ALA A 57 -21.30 -10.61 5.85
CA ALA A 57 -21.69 -10.30 7.22
C ALA A 57 -21.16 -11.33 8.24
N ALA A 58 -20.55 -12.44 7.78
CA ALA A 58 -19.98 -13.45 8.65
C ALA A 58 -18.92 -12.84 9.57
N GLY A 59 -19.04 -13.09 10.89
CA GLY A 59 -18.11 -12.60 11.91
C GLY A 59 -17.01 -13.60 12.25
N ASP A 60 -16.09 -13.18 13.12
CA ASP A 60 -15.02 -14.04 13.64
C ASP A 60 -15.60 -15.31 14.31
N GLY A 61 -15.03 -16.47 13.96
CA GLY A 61 -15.48 -17.77 14.48
C GLY A 61 -16.58 -18.45 13.66
N THR A 62 -17.06 -17.83 12.58
CA THR A 62 -17.92 -18.51 11.59
C THR A 62 -17.11 -19.58 10.86
N LEU A 63 -17.60 -20.83 10.81
CA LEU A 63 -16.88 -21.99 10.26
C LEU A 63 -17.50 -22.52 8.95
N ASP A 64 -18.69 -22.04 8.61
CA ASP A 64 -19.55 -22.50 7.54
C ASP A 64 -19.88 -21.40 6.52
N ALA A 65 -19.09 -20.31 6.52
CA ALA A 65 -19.16 -19.25 5.53
C ALA A 65 -17.75 -18.77 5.15
N THR A 66 -17.65 -18.15 3.97
CA THR A 66 -16.48 -17.43 3.47
C THR A 66 -16.88 -16.02 3.07
N TRP A 67 -15.95 -15.08 3.20
CA TRP A 67 -16.11 -13.75 2.63
C TRP A 67 -15.92 -13.76 1.12
N SER A 68 -16.57 -12.82 0.44
CA SER A 68 -16.33 -12.50 -0.96
C SER A 68 -14.92 -11.92 -1.15
N ALA A 69 -14.42 -11.95 -2.39
CA ALA A 69 -13.13 -11.36 -2.72
C ALA A 69 -13.09 -9.85 -2.40
N ASP A 70 -14.19 -9.14 -2.60
CA ASP A 70 -14.32 -7.70 -2.33
C ASP A 70 -14.22 -7.42 -0.84
N LYS A 71 -14.97 -8.17 0.00
CA LYS A 71 -14.92 -8.02 1.45
C LYS A 71 -13.54 -8.34 2.03
N ILE A 72 -12.86 -9.37 1.52
CA ILE A 72 -11.47 -9.69 1.90
C ILE A 72 -10.55 -8.50 1.59
N HIS A 73 -10.69 -7.90 0.40
CA HIS A 73 -9.89 -6.75 0.00
C HIS A 73 -10.13 -5.51 0.88
N GLU A 74 -11.40 -5.22 1.18
CA GLU A 74 -11.79 -4.11 2.07
C GLU A 74 -11.21 -4.28 3.47
N GLU A 75 -11.38 -5.46 4.07
CA GLU A 75 -10.90 -5.75 5.42
C GLU A 75 -9.37 -5.71 5.49
N LEU A 76 -8.67 -6.22 4.48
CA LEU A 76 -7.20 -6.11 4.38
C LEU A 76 -6.75 -4.66 4.31
N THR A 77 -7.43 -3.83 3.52
CA THR A 77 -7.11 -2.40 3.41
C THR A 77 -7.32 -1.68 4.72
N LEU A 78 -8.43 -1.96 5.41
CA LEU A 78 -8.75 -1.40 6.71
C LEU A 78 -7.69 -1.79 7.76
N ARG A 79 -7.33 -3.08 7.84
CA ARG A 79 -6.29 -3.57 8.75
C ARG A 79 -4.91 -3.01 8.44
N LEU A 80 -4.57 -2.84 7.16
CA LEU A 80 -3.30 -2.24 6.75
C LEU A 80 -3.23 -0.76 7.17
N ASN A 81 -4.32 -0.02 7.03
CA ASN A 81 -4.39 1.37 7.49
C ASN A 81 -4.31 1.45 9.02
N ALA A 82 -5.05 0.61 9.75
CA ALA A 82 -4.98 0.56 11.20
C ALA A 82 -3.57 0.20 11.70
N LEU A 83 -2.92 -0.80 11.10
CA LEU A 83 -1.54 -1.15 11.41
C LEU A 83 -0.57 -0.02 11.10
N ARG A 84 -0.74 0.67 9.97
CA ARG A 84 0.06 1.85 9.63
C ARG A 84 -0.12 2.94 10.69
N ASP A 85 -1.34 3.18 11.14
CA ASP A 85 -1.63 4.18 12.15
C ASP A 85 -1.08 3.77 13.53
N GLU A 86 -1.18 2.50 13.94
CA GLU A 86 -0.55 1.98 15.17
C GLU A 86 0.98 2.08 15.13
N LEU A 87 1.60 1.63 14.03
CA LEU A 87 3.06 1.67 13.87
C LEU A 87 3.60 3.10 13.82
N THR A 88 2.75 4.05 13.44
CA THR A 88 3.12 5.46 13.41
C THR A 88 2.58 6.26 14.58
N ASP A 89 1.79 5.66 15.49
CA ASP A 89 1.05 6.38 16.54
C ASP A 89 0.25 7.59 16.00
N GLY A 90 -0.42 7.40 14.85
CA GLY A 90 -1.11 8.48 14.12
C GLY A 90 -0.17 9.40 13.33
N ALA A 91 1.13 9.11 13.28
CA ALA A 91 2.09 9.93 12.57
C ALA A 91 2.16 9.64 11.07
N SER A 92 1.35 8.77 10.45
CA SER A 92 1.48 8.50 9.00
C SER A 92 1.34 9.77 8.12
N ALA A 93 0.35 10.61 8.42
CA ALA A 93 0.19 11.93 7.78
C ALA A 93 1.21 12.96 8.31
N ALA A 94 1.50 12.94 9.62
CA ALA A 94 2.46 13.87 10.23
C ALA A 94 3.91 13.60 9.77
N LEU A 95 4.31 12.36 9.57
CA LEU A 95 5.59 11.90 9.03
C LEU A 95 5.73 12.32 7.57
N ASN A 96 4.64 12.35 6.79
CA ASN A 96 4.69 12.95 5.47
C ASN A 96 5.06 14.45 5.58
N THR A 97 4.43 15.19 6.50
CA THR A 97 4.78 16.61 6.72
C THR A 97 6.18 16.80 7.31
N PHE A 98 6.65 15.91 8.20
CA PHE A 98 8.00 15.98 8.75
C PHE A 98 9.06 15.63 7.72
N ARG A 99 8.78 14.69 6.81
CA ARG A 99 9.66 14.38 5.67
C ARG A 99 9.73 15.56 4.70
N GLU A 100 8.59 16.16 4.37
CA GLU A 100 8.54 17.37 3.54
C GLU A 100 9.30 18.52 4.20
N LEU A 101 9.17 18.70 5.52
CA LEU A 101 9.90 19.70 6.29
C LEU A 101 11.41 19.40 6.35
N SER A 102 11.79 18.15 6.61
CA SER A 102 13.20 17.71 6.61
C SER A 102 13.84 18.00 5.25
N ALA A 103 13.16 17.63 4.17
CA ALA A 103 13.61 17.90 2.81
C ALA A 103 13.70 19.42 2.53
N ALA A 104 12.70 20.20 2.96
CA ALA A 104 12.73 21.66 2.84
C ALA A 104 13.87 22.31 3.64
N MET A 105 14.33 21.66 4.72
CA MET A 105 15.48 22.05 5.53
C MET A 105 16.82 21.48 5.01
N GLY A 106 16.80 20.76 3.90
CA GLY A 106 17.99 20.21 3.24
C GLY A 106 18.53 18.92 3.85
N ASP A 107 17.70 18.21 4.63
CA ASP A 107 18.05 16.92 5.27
C ASP A 107 19.38 16.97 6.06
N ASP A 108 19.69 18.12 6.67
CA ASP A 108 20.94 18.32 7.43
C ASP A 108 20.79 17.81 8.89
N PRO A 109 21.45 16.69 9.27
CA PRO A 109 21.38 16.16 10.63
C PRO A 109 21.99 17.10 11.68
N ASN A 110 22.82 18.05 11.26
CA ASN A 110 23.44 19.05 12.11
C ASN A 110 22.90 20.46 11.81
N PHE A 111 21.66 20.59 11.29
CA PHE A 111 21.08 21.85 10.84
C PHE A 111 21.31 23.01 11.82
N ALA A 112 21.03 22.81 13.12
CA ALA A 112 21.24 23.83 14.14
C ALA A 112 22.71 24.27 14.26
N GLN A 113 23.65 23.33 14.16
CA GLN A 113 25.09 23.60 14.18
C GLN A 113 25.56 24.29 12.90
N THR A 114 25.06 23.87 11.74
CA THR A 114 25.34 24.51 10.45
C THR A 114 24.88 25.97 10.45
N ILE A 115 23.65 26.23 10.89
CA ILE A 115 23.11 27.59 11.02
C ILE A 115 23.90 28.41 12.06
N ALA A 116 24.22 27.84 13.22
CA ALA A 116 25.01 28.52 14.26
C ALA A 116 26.43 28.88 13.76
N THR A 117 27.05 28.00 12.99
CA THR A 117 28.38 28.21 12.40
C THR A 117 28.32 29.29 11.32
N GLY A 118 27.33 29.20 10.42
CA GLY A 118 27.09 30.22 9.41
C GLY A 118 26.84 31.61 10.01
N LEU A 119 26.09 31.68 11.11
CA LEU A 119 25.85 32.92 11.84
C LEU A 119 27.12 33.45 12.53
N SER A 120 27.93 32.57 13.13
CA SER A 120 29.19 32.95 13.79
C SER A 120 30.23 33.50 12.81
N ASN A 121 30.17 33.11 11.54
CA ASN A 121 31.04 33.65 10.48
C ASN A 121 30.62 35.05 10.02
N ARG A 122 29.48 35.59 10.46
CA ARG A 122 29.02 36.93 10.10
C ARG A 122 29.61 37.99 11.03
N VAL A 123 30.05 39.09 10.43
CA VAL A 123 30.45 40.28 11.17
C VAL A 123 29.21 40.96 11.74
N ARG A 124 29.22 41.24 13.04
CA ARG A 124 28.19 41.97 13.77
C ARG A 124 28.51 43.46 13.74
N PHE A 125 27.47 44.27 13.53
CA PHE A 125 27.56 45.72 13.60
C PHE A 125 27.04 46.28 14.94
N ASP A 126 26.32 45.46 15.70
CA ASP A 126 25.64 45.84 16.94
C ASP A 126 26.50 45.65 18.20
N ALA A 127 27.62 44.91 18.09
CA ALA A 127 28.50 44.60 19.21
C ALA A 127 29.95 44.43 18.75
N ALA A 128 30.90 44.69 19.65
CA ALA A 128 32.31 44.41 19.42
C ALA A 128 32.55 42.89 19.30
N GLN A 129 33.38 42.48 18.34
CA GLN A 129 33.76 41.08 18.11
C GLN A 129 35.27 40.91 18.18
N VAL A 130 35.71 39.77 18.73
CA VAL A 130 37.11 39.35 18.68
C VAL A 130 37.28 38.44 17.47
N LEU A 131 37.94 38.95 16.44
CA LEU A 131 38.24 38.24 15.19
C LEU A 131 39.75 38.07 15.04
N THR A 132 40.18 36.96 14.45
CA THR A 132 41.58 36.76 14.06
C THR A 132 41.98 37.73 12.94
N ALA A 133 43.27 37.95 12.74
CA ALA A 133 43.76 38.84 11.67
C ALA A 133 43.25 38.41 10.28
N ALA A 134 43.26 37.10 9.99
CA ALA A 134 42.74 36.56 8.73
C ALA A 134 41.23 36.79 8.56
N GLN A 135 40.45 36.64 9.64
CA GLN A 135 39.01 36.91 9.62
C GLN A 135 38.72 38.40 9.39
N LYS A 136 39.49 39.30 10.01
CA LYS A 136 39.37 40.76 9.79
C LYS A 136 39.67 41.10 8.34
N LEU A 137 40.77 40.58 7.77
CA LEU A 137 41.14 40.80 6.38
C LEU A 137 40.03 40.34 5.42
N GLN A 138 39.53 39.10 5.57
CA GLN A 138 38.45 38.58 4.73
C GLN A 138 37.17 39.43 4.83
N ALA A 139 36.81 39.84 6.04
CA ALA A 139 35.66 40.72 6.27
C ALA A 139 35.83 42.07 5.55
N CYS A 140 37.00 42.70 5.68
CA CYS A 140 37.34 43.98 5.04
C CYS A 140 37.35 43.87 3.51
N GLN A 141 37.87 42.76 2.97
CA GLN A 141 37.82 42.46 1.54
C GLN A 141 36.38 42.28 1.05
N ASN A 142 35.53 41.56 1.77
CA ASN A 142 34.12 41.33 1.40
C ASN A 142 33.32 42.64 1.28
N ILE A 143 33.64 43.65 2.10
CA ILE A 143 33.00 44.97 2.07
C ILE A 143 33.76 45.99 1.19
N GLY A 144 34.83 45.58 0.52
CA GLY A 144 35.56 46.40 -0.45
C GLY A 144 36.50 47.45 0.15
N ILE A 145 36.89 47.33 1.42
CA ILE A 145 37.80 48.30 2.07
C ILE A 145 39.28 47.89 2.04
N GLY A 146 39.61 46.67 1.58
CA GLY A 146 40.99 46.22 1.40
C GLY A 146 41.63 45.62 2.66
N ASP A 147 42.97 45.61 2.72
CA ASP A 147 43.71 45.09 3.87
C ASP A 147 43.78 46.14 5.00
N PRO A 148 43.18 45.89 6.17
CA PRO A 148 43.16 46.84 7.28
C PRO A 148 44.54 47.11 7.88
N GLU A 149 45.54 46.26 7.63
CA GLU A 149 46.92 46.43 8.11
C GLU A 149 47.83 47.10 7.06
N THR A 150 47.27 47.61 5.95
CA THR A 150 48.05 48.30 4.91
C THR A 150 48.76 49.53 5.48
N ASP A 151 50.10 49.53 5.45
CA ASP A 151 50.90 50.70 5.78
C ASP A 151 50.93 51.68 4.60
N PHE A 152 49.94 52.57 4.59
CA PHE A 152 49.84 53.62 3.58
C PHE A 152 51.01 54.61 3.62
N ALA A 153 51.67 54.79 4.76
CA ALA A 153 52.83 55.68 4.86
C ALA A 153 54.04 55.05 4.16
N ALA A 154 54.31 53.77 4.39
CA ALA A 154 55.34 53.03 3.67
C ALA A 154 55.07 52.99 2.16
N ALA A 155 53.83 52.72 1.75
CA ALA A 155 53.43 52.73 0.35
C ALA A 155 53.66 54.10 -0.31
N TYR A 156 53.33 55.20 0.39
CA TYR A 156 53.59 56.55 -0.08
C TYR A 156 55.08 56.87 -0.22
N VAL A 157 55.89 56.48 0.78
CA VAL A 157 57.35 56.67 0.74
C VAL A 157 57.97 55.91 -0.45
N ALA A 158 57.53 54.68 -0.70
CA ALA A 158 57.98 53.89 -1.84
C ALA A 158 57.59 54.51 -3.19
N ALA A 159 56.39 55.11 -3.29
CA ALA A 159 55.91 55.73 -4.52
C ALA A 159 56.62 57.06 -4.87
N LYS A 160 57.27 57.70 -3.88
CA LYS A 160 58.00 58.97 -4.08
C LYS A 160 59.48 58.75 -4.49
N ALA A 161 60.04 57.59 -4.18
CA ALA A 161 61.40 57.20 -4.54
C ALA A 161 61.53 56.90 -6.04
#